data_AF-A0A7W2AQT6-F1
#
_entry.id   AF-A0A7W2AQT6-F1
#
_cell.length_a   1.000
_cell.length_b   1.000
_cell.length_c   1.000
_cell.angle_alpha   90.00
_cell.angle_beta   90.00
_cell.angle_gamma   90.00
#
_symmetry.space_group_name_H-M   'P 1'
#
loop_
_entity.id
_entity.type
_entity.pdbx_description
1 polymer ?
#
loop_
_entity_poly.entity_id
_entity_poly.type
_entity_poly.pdbx_seq_one_letter_code
_entity_poly.pdbx_strand_id
1 'polypeptide(L)'
;MTRHGALKPVTRRQESVELLSEYELKQCIENLCNTKAEEFRMYGYKNVTGEQVWACVSEGYRRGWPRLNRLVNDIMSLKANRFMNWLMLSVYKDEEE
;
A
#
# COMPACT_ATOMS: atom_id res chain seq x y z
N MET A 1 -45.78 -27.51 -13.10
CA MET A 1 -45.28 -27.66 -11.71
C MET A 1 -43.77 -27.85 -11.76
N THR A 2 -43.02 -26.76 -11.64
CA THR A 2 -41.58 -26.70 -11.93
C THR A 2 -40.77 -27.01 -10.66
N ARG A 3 -39.87 -27.99 -10.73
CA ARG A 3 -39.03 -28.45 -9.61
C ARG A 3 -37.92 -27.43 -9.35
N HIS A 4 -38.02 -26.65 -8.28
CA HIS A 4 -36.89 -25.86 -7.78
C HIS A 4 -35.95 -26.78 -6.99
N GLY A 5 -34.76 -27.04 -7.54
CA GLY A 5 -33.69 -27.74 -6.85
C GLY A 5 -33.18 -26.93 -5.66
N ALA A 6 -33.11 -27.55 -4.48
CA ALA A 6 -32.62 -26.94 -3.26
C ALA A 6 -31.11 -26.61 -3.40
N LEU A 7 -30.77 -25.33 -3.29
CA LEU A 7 -29.39 -24.87 -3.20
C LEU A 7 -28.79 -25.35 -1.87
N LYS A 8 -27.64 -26.03 -1.96
CA LYS A 8 -26.91 -26.50 -0.78
C LYS A 8 -26.30 -25.29 -0.05
N PRO A 9 -26.32 -25.26 1.29
CA PRO A 9 -25.70 -24.19 2.06
C PRO A 9 -24.18 -24.21 1.84
N VAL A 10 -23.60 -23.05 1.54
CA VAL A 10 -22.15 -22.83 1.52
C VAL A 10 -21.63 -23.01 2.95
N THR A 11 -21.00 -24.15 3.21
CA THR A 11 -20.22 -24.35 4.43
C THR A 11 -19.03 -23.40 4.39
N ARG A 12 -19.08 -22.36 5.21
CA ARG A 12 -17.95 -21.44 5.42
C ARG A 12 -16.79 -22.21 6.03
N ARG A 13 -15.79 -22.56 5.22
CA ARG A 13 -14.53 -23.15 5.69
C ARG A 13 -13.90 -22.16 6.67
N GLN A 14 -13.74 -22.57 7.91
CA GLN A 14 -13.14 -21.76 8.96
C GLN A 14 -11.61 -21.81 8.79
N GLU A 15 -11.09 -21.03 7.86
CA GLU A 15 -9.65 -20.77 7.76
C GLU A 15 -9.26 -19.90 8.96
N SER A 16 -8.45 -20.44 9.87
CA SER A 16 -7.86 -19.69 10.96
C SER A 16 -6.90 -18.66 10.37
N VAL A 17 -7.26 -17.39 10.45
CA VAL A 17 -6.39 -16.29 10.03
C VAL A 17 -5.30 -16.14 11.10
N GLU A 18 -4.08 -16.59 10.80
CA GLU A 18 -2.92 -16.32 11.64
C GLU A 18 -2.64 -14.81 11.67
N LEU A 19 -2.49 -14.25 12.87
CA LEU A 19 -2.15 -12.86 13.06
C LEU A 19 -0.65 -12.69 12.80
N LEU A 20 -0.29 -11.86 11.81
CA LEU A 20 1.10 -11.48 11.55
C LEU A 20 1.70 -10.78 12.76
N SER A 21 2.98 -11.07 13.05
CA SER A 21 3.74 -10.27 14.00
C SER A 21 3.97 -8.84 13.48
N GLU A 22 4.28 -7.91 14.37
CA GLU A 22 4.60 -6.53 13.99
C GLU A 22 5.80 -6.46 13.03
N TYR A 23 6.80 -7.32 13.23
CA TYR A 23 7.98 -7.40 12.37
C TYR A 23 7.61 -7.85 10.95
N GLU A 24 6.85 -8.94 10.84
CA GLU A 24 6.39 -9.44 9.54
C GLU A 24 5.51 -8.41 8.83
N LEU A 25 4.64 -7.72 9.58
CA LEU A 25 3.80 -6.67 9.03
C LEU A 25 4.65 -5.52 8.45
N LYS A 26 5.68 -5.07 9.18
CA LYS A 26 6.60 -4.03 8.70
C LYS A 26 7.32 -4.47 7.43
N GLN A 27 7.80 -5.71 7.37
CA GLN A 27 8.43 -6.28 6.18
C GLN A 27 7.48 -6.35 4.99
N CYS A 28 6.21 -6.72 5.20
CA CYS A 28 5.21 -6.70 4.14
C CYS A 28 4.98 -5.29 3.59
N ILE A 29 4.87 -4.28 4.47
CA ILE A 29 4.71 -2.88 4.04
C ILE A 29 5.93 -2.39 3.26
N GLU A 30 7.14 -2.69 3.73
CA GLU A 30 8.38 -2.35 3.03
C GLU A 30 8.43 -2.98 1.63
N ASN A 31 8.07 -4.26 1.51
CA ASN A 31 7.99 -4.95 0.23
C ASN A 31 6.97 -4.33 -0.73
N LEU A 32 5.80 -3.89 -0.22
CA LEU A 32 4.81 -3.17 -1.03
C LEU A 32 5.37 -1.83 -1.54
N CYS A 33 6.07 -1.08 -0.70
CA CYS A 33 6.72 0.17 -1.10
C CYS A 33 7.80 -0.08 -2.17
N ASN A 34 8.63 -1.12 -2.01
CA ASN A 34 9.65 -1.50 -2.99
C ASN A 34 9.02 -1.93 -4.33
N THR A 35 7.95 -2.71 -4.28
CA THR A 35 7.19 -3.12 -5.48
C THR A 35 6.62 -1.90 -6.22
N LYS A 36 6.05 -0.94 -5.49
CA LYS A 36 5.54 0.30 -6.09
C LYS A 36 6.66 1.16 -6.68
N ALA A 37 7.82 1.23 -6.02
CA ALA A 37 8.99 1.93 -6.54
C ALA A 37 9.51 1.29 -7.83
N GLU A 38 9.51 -0.05 -7.92
CA GLU A 38 9.81 -0.79 -9.15
C GLU A 38 8.83 -0.46 -10.28
N GLU A 39 7.53 -0.43 -9.99
CA GLU A 39 6.50 -0.03 -10.96
C GLU A 39 6.76 1.38 -11.52
N PHE A 40 7.09 2.36 -10.66
CA PHE A 40 7.46 3.69 -11.12
C PHE A 40 8.75 3.68 -11.96
N ARG A 41 9.75 2.88 -11.59
CA ARG A 41 10.95 2.71 -12.41
C ARG A 41 10.61 2.13 -13.79
N MET A 42 9.70 1.16 -13.87
CA MET A 42 9.21 0.61 -15.14
C MET A 42 8.48 1.65 -16.00
N TYR A 43 7.81 2.63 -15.39
CA TYR A 43 7.21 3.76 -16.10
C TYR A 43 8.20 4.87 -16.51
N GLY A 44 9.50 4.71 -16.21
CA GLY A 44 10.56 5.63 -16.62
C GLY A 44 11.02 6.61 -15.55
N TYR A 45 10.49 6.53 -14.32
CA TYR A 45 10.96 7.35 -13.20
C TYR A 45 12.25 6.76 -12.63
N LYS A 46 13.40 7.37 -12.94
CA LYS A 46 14.71 6.90 -12.49
C LYS A 46 14.90 7.13 -10.98
N ASN A 47 15.60 6.21 -10.33
CA ASN A 47 16.07 6.32 -8.94
C ASN A 47 14.97 6.42 -7.86
N VAL A 48 13.75 5.96 -8.15
CA VAL A 48 12.70 5.87 -7.12
C VAL A 48 13.02 4.74 -6.14
N THR A 49 12.95 5.03 -4.83
CA THR A 49 13.17 4.06 -3.74
C THR A 49 11.89 3.77 -2.96
N GLY A 50 11.83 2.62 -2.29
CA GLY A 50 10.71 2.27 -1.41
C GLY A 50 10.56 3.23 -0.24
N GLU A 51 11.67 3.77 0.29
CA GLU A 51 11.67 4.77 1.36
C GLU A 51 10.98 6.07 0.93
N GLN A 52 11.23 6.56 -0.29
CA GLN A 52 10.53 7.72 -0.83
C GLN A 52 9.03 7.46 -0.99
N VAL A 53 8.65 6.27 -1.44
CA VAL A 53 7.22 5.87 -1.52
C VAL A 53 6.58 5.88 -0.13
N TRP A 54 7.26 5.31 0.87
CA TRP A 54 6.80 5.32 2.26
C TRP A 54 6.67 6.73 2.81
N ALA A 55 7.67 7.59 2.60
CA ALA A 55 7.66 8.98 3.04
C ALA A 55 6.49 9.77 2.42
N CYS A 56 6.25 9.60 1.12
CA CYS A 56 5.13 10.22 0.42
C CYS A 56 3.76 9.78 0.98
N VAL A 57 3.58 8.49 1.23
CA VAL A 57 2.32 7.95 1.75
C VAL A 57 2.10 8.36 3.21
N SER A 58 3.14 8.24 4.05
CA SER A 58 3.08 8.53 5.48
C SER A 58 2.89 10.02 5.80
N GLU A 59 3.28 10.94 4.92
CA GLU A 59 2.98 12.37 5.07
C GLU A 59 1.47 12.63 5.22
N GLY A 60 0.61 11.80 4.60
CA GLY A 60 -0.84 11.87 4.72
C GLY A 60 -1.40 11.48 6.11
N TYR A 61 -0.57 10.89 6.98
CA TYR A 61 -0.99 10.32 8.27
C TYR A 61 -0.40 11.03 9.49
N ARG A 62 0.16 12.25 9.33
CA ARG A 62 0.69 13.05 10.47
C ARG A 62 -0.31 13.25 11.62
N ARG A 63 -1.62 13.19 11.34
CA ARG A 63 -2.69 13.40 12.33
C ARG A 63 -3.25 12.10 12.91
N GLY A 64 -2.74 10.94 12.50
CA GLY A 64 -3.18 9.64 13.00
C GLY A 64 -3.03 8.51 11.98
N TRP A 65 -2.84 7.29 12.49
CA TRP A 65 -2.62 6.10 11.68
C TRP A 65 -3.91 5.58 11.05
N PRO A 66 -3.90 5.21 9.75
CA PRO A 66 -5.03 4.58 9.10
C PRO A 66 -5.17 3.11 9.52
N ARG A 67 -6.30 2.51 9.15
CA ARG A 67 -6.44 1.04 9.16
C ARG A 67 -5.49 0.43 8.13
N LEU A 68 -5.01 -0.79 8.40
CA LEU A 68 -4.05 -1.49 7.53
C LEU A 68 -4.53 -1.64 6.08
N ASN A 69 -5.80 -2.01 5.87
CA ASN A 69 -6.36 -2.15 4.52
C ASN A 69 -6.31 -0.84 3.72
N ARG A 70 -6.49 0.30 4.39
CA ARG A 70 -6.38 1.62 3.78
C ARG A 70 -4.93 1.96 3.48
N LEU A 71 -4.00 1.66 4.39
CA LEU A 71 -2.57 1.86 4.15
C LEU A 71 -2.09 1.08 2.91
N VAL A 72 -2.43 -0.21 2.82
CA VAL A 72 -2.09 -1.06 1.68
C VAL A 72 -2.66 -0.49 0.38
N ASN A 73 -3.95 -0.08 0.40
CA ASN A 73 -4.57 0.57 -0.75
C ASN A 73 -3.86 1.87 -1.13
N ASP A 74 -3.52 2.72 -0.17
CA ASP A 74 -2.91 4.02 -0.43
C ASP A 74 -1.48 3.88 -1.00
N ILE A 75 -0.75 2.81 -0.65
CA ILE A 75 0.52 2.43 -1.28
C ILE A 75 0.29 1.93 -2.71
N MET A 76 -0.58 0.92 -2.89
CA MET A 76 -0.74 0.23 -4.17
C MET A 76 -1.48 1.07 -5.22
N SER A 77 -2.30 2.03 -4.80
CA SER A 77 -3.01 2.97 -5.68
C SER A 77 -2.29 4.32 -5.85
N LEU A 78 -1.08 4.47 -5.28
CA LEU A 78 -0.30 5.70 -5.40
C LEU A 78 -0.04 6.01 -6.88
N LYS A 79 -0.50 7.19 -7.31
CA LYS A 79 -0.31 7.68 -8.69
C LYS A 79 1.05 8.36 -8.82
N ALA A 80 1.73 8.10 -9.93
CA ALA A 80 3.03 8.71 -10.23
C ALA A 80 3.01 10.25 -10.17
N ASN A 81 1.97 10.91 -10.70
CA ASN A 81 1.85 12.37 -10.64
C ASN A 81 1.84 12.90 -9.18
N ARG A 82 1.08 12.25 -8.28
CA ARG A 82 1.07 12.60 -6.85
C ARG A 82 2.45 12.43 -6.24
N PHE A 83 3.12 11.31 -6.53
CA PHE A 83 4.47 11.02 -6.03
C PHE A 83 5.49 12.06 -6.53
N MET A 84 5.46 12.43 -7.81
CA MET A 84 6.39 13.40 -8.37
C MET A 84 6.19 14.81 -7.81
N ASN A 85 4.95 15.25 -7.64
CA ASN A 85 4.66 16.54 -6.99
C ASN A 85 5.19 16.56 -5.56
N TRP A 86 5.02 15.45 -4.84
CA TRP A 86 5.57 15.30 -3.50
C TRP A 86 7.10 15.37 -3.49
N LEU A 87 7.76 14.60 -4.37
CA LEU A 87 9.22 14.51 -4.44
C LEU A 87 9.86 15.87 -4.78
N MET A 88 9.26 16.62 -5.71
CA MET A 88 9.70 17.98 -6.02
C MET A 88 9.68 18.87 -4.78
N LEU A 89 8.60 18.83 -3.99
CA LEU A 89 8.46 19.64 -2.78
C LEU A 89 9.36 19.16 -1.64
N SER A 90 9.67 17.87 -1.55
CA SER A 90 10.54 17.34 -0.49
C SER A 90 11.98 17.79 -0.67
N VAL A 91 12.49 17.83 -1.90
CA VAL A 91 13.87 18.29 -2.19
C VAL A 91 14.08 19.72 -1.70
N TYR A 92 13.11 20.62 -1.90
CA TYR A 92 13.21 21.99 -1.39
C TYR A 92 13.14 22.10 0.14
N LYS A 93 12.49 21.15 0.81
CA LYS A 93 12.46 21.13 2.29
C LYS A 93 13.80 20.71 2.88
N ASP A 94 14.51 19.82 2.19
CA ASP A 94 15.80 19.31 2.63
C ASP A 94 16.95 20.33 2.40
N GLU A 95 16.73 21.37 1.57
CA GLU A 95 17.73 22.43 1.28
C GLU A 95 17.68 23.62 2.27
N GLU A 96 16.64 23.73 3.12
CA GLU A 96 16.48 24.84 4.09
C GLU A 96 16.89 24.49 5.54
N GLU A 97 17.53 23.34 5.77
CA GLU A 97 18.15 22.93 7.06
C GLU A 97 19.69 22.95 7.02
#